data_AF-A0AAP3EQN3-F1
#
_entry.id   AF-A0AAP3EQN3-F1
#
_cell.length_a   1.000
_cell.length_b   1.000
_cell.length_c   1.000
_cell.angle_alpha   90.00
_cell.angle_beta   90.00
_cell.angle_gamma   90.00
#
_symmetry.space_group_name_H-M   'P 1'
#
loop_
_entity.id
_entity.type
_entity.pdbx_description
1 polymer ?
#
loop_
_entity_poly.entity_id
_entity_poly.type
_entity_poly.pdbx_seq_one_letter_code
_entity_poly.pdbx_strand_id
1 'polypeptide(L)' 'LQAVFRSIFPIMDFRGTAELDFVEYQVGSWQCKCGRLEGLEHLRENCRNCGALIKVDPLNPGETLCPKCGTFNNVRPKL' A
#
# COMPACT_ATOMS: atom_id res chain seq x y z
N LEU A 1 -4.52 -0.13 23.42
CA LEU A 1 -4.45 -1.54 22.97
C LEU A 1 -4.84 -2.54 24.05
N GLN A 2 -4.13 -2.57 25.20
CA GLN A 2 -4.39 -3.53 26.29
C GLN A 2 -5.85 -3.56 26.76
N ALA A 3 -6.51 -2.42 26.92
CA ALA A 3 -7.92 -2.35 27.30
C ALA A 3 -8.86 -3.00 26.27
N VAL A 4 -8.59 -2.80 24.97
CA VAL A 4 -9.36 -3.42 23.87
C VAL A 4 -9.15 -4.93 23.86
N PHE A 5 -7.91 -5.40 23.99
CA PHE A 5 -7.62 -6.83 24.05
C PHE A 5 -8.26 -7.51 25.27
N ARG A 6 -8.23 -6.86 26.45
CA ARG A 6 -8.90 -7.38 27.65
C ARG A 6 -10.43 -7.41 27.51
N SER A 7 -11.01 -6.55 26.66
CA SER A 7 -12.44 -6.58 26.35
C SER A 7 -12.84 -7.67 25.35
N ILE A 8 -11.99 -7.98 24.36
CA ILE A 8 -12.25 -9.01 23.33
C ILE A 8 -11.95 -10.43 23.85
N PHE A 9 -10.91 -10.56 24.68
CA PHE A 9 -10.50 -11.83 25.29
C PHE A 9 -10.55 -11.75 26.82
N PRO A 10 -11.75 -11.76 27.42
CA PRO A 10 -11.88 -11.78 28.87
C PRO A 10 -11.51 -13.18 29.40
N ILE A 11 -10.28 -13.35 29.87
CA ILE A 11 -9.91 -14.56 30.63
C ILE A 11 -10.41 -14.37 32.05
N MET A 12 -11.51 -15.01 32.39
CA MET A 12 -11.97 -15.17 33.76
C MET A 12 -11.51 -16.55 34.24
N ASP A 13 -10.30 -16.63 34.78
CA ASP A 13 -9.89 -17.81 35.55
C ASP A 13 -10.65 -17.79 36.88
N PHE A 14 -11.31 -18.90 37.20
CA PHE A 14 -12.14 -19.06 38.41
C PHE A 14 -11.33 -18.85 39.71
N ARG A 15 -9.98 -18.92 39.63
CA ARG A 15 -9.04 -18.74 40.75
C ARG A 15 -8.29 -17.41 40.72
N GLY A 16 -8.44 -16.60 39.67
CA GLY A 16 -7.75 -15.32 39.51
C GLY A 16 -6.23 -15.42 39.33
N THR A 17 -5.72 -16.59 38.96
CA THR A 17 -4.27 -16.86 38.89
C THR A 17 -3.68 -16.77 37.48
N ALA A 18 -4.50 -16.86 36.42
CA ALA A 18 -4.05 -16.71 35.05
C ALA A 18 -4.08 -15.23 34.61
N GLU A 19 -2.92 -14.70 34.21
CA GLU A 19 -2.80 -13.37 33.62
C GLU A 19 -2.29 -13.45 32.17
N LEU A 20 -2.83 -12.58 31.31
CA LEU A 20 -2.33 -12.33 29.96
C LEU A 20 -1.14 -11.39 30.02
N ASP A 21 0.03 -11.93 29.70
CA ASP A 21 1.23 -11.12 29.50
C ASP A 21 1.53 -10.95 28.01
N PHE A 22 1.84 -9.73 27.60
CA PHE A 22 2.14 -9.39 26.22
C PHE A 22 3.66 -9.43 26.03
N VAL A 23 4.14 -10.42 25.28
CA VAL A 23 5.59 -10.54 25.01
C VAL A 23 6.07 -9.36 24.17
N GLU A 24 5.33 -8.99 23.12
CA GLU A 24 5.61 -7.80 22.30
C GLU A 24 4.34 -7.41 21.51
N TYR A 25 4.19 -6.10 21.23
CA TYR A 25 3.24 -5.63 20.22
C TYR A 25 3.94 -4.72 19.22
N GLN A 26 3.60 -4.86 17.95
CA GLN A 26 4.12 -4.01 16.89
C GLN A 26 2.94 -3.45 16.10
N VAL A 27 2.93 -2.12 15.94
CA VAL A 27 1.98 -1.42 15.07
C VAL A 27 2.77 -0.95 13.86
N GLY A 28 2.42 -1.45 12.68
CA GLY A 28 3.11 -1.10 11.44
C GLY A 28 2.22 -1.23 10.22
N SER A 29 2.55 -0.48 9.16
CA SER A 29 1.98 -0.68 7.83
C SER A 29 2.60 -1.92 7.20
N TRP A 30 1.78 -2.94 6.95
CA TRP A 30 2.22 -4.13 6.22
C TRP A 30 2.22 -3.84 4.73
N GLN A 31 3.36 -3.35 4.24
CA GLN A 31 3.62 -3.08 2.83
C GLN A 31 4.84 -3.82 2.30
N CYS A 32 4.96 -3.98 0.98
CA CYS A 32 6.16 -4.55 0.37
C CYS A 32 7.42 -3.81 0.86
N LYS A 33 8.44 -4.51 1.36
CA LYS A 33 9.75 -3.90 1.69
C LYS A 33 10.38 -3.15 0.51
N CYS A 34 9.98 -3.51 -0.72
CA CYS A 34 10.43 -2.90 -1.95
C CYS A 34 9.83 -1.51 -2.22
N GLY A 35 8.72 -1.15 -1.56
CA GLY A 35 8.02 0.15 -1.70
C GLY A 35 7.60 0.51 -3.12
N ARG A 36 7.68 -0.42 -4.07
CA ARG A 36 7.56 -0.10 -5.48
C ARG A 36 6.08 0.00 -5.86
N LEU A 37 5.63 1.26 -6.01
CA LEU A 37 4.37 1.71 -6.62
C LEU A 37 3.14 1.83 -5.70
N GLU A 38 3.27 1.48 -4.42
CA GLU A 38 2.17 1.69 -3.48
C GLU A 38 1.79 3.17 -3.39
N GLY A 39 0.52 3.49 -3.64
CA GLY A 39 0.03 4.87 -3.68
C GLY A 39 0.45 5.68 -4.90
N LEU A 40 1.15 5.10 -5.89
CA LEU A 40 1.49 5.77 -7.15
C LEU A 40 0.84 5.10 -8.37
N GLU A 41 0.03 4.06 -8.16
CA GLU A 41 -0.65 3.32 -9.23
C GLU A 41 -1.53 4.22 -10.10
N HIS A 42 -2.22 5.18 -9.49
CA HIS A 42 -3.04 6.17 -10.20
C HIS A 42 -2.23 7.19 -11.02
N LEU A 43 -0.90 7.24 -10.82
CA LEU A 43 0.05 8.06 -11.57
C LEU A 43 0.91 7.23 -12.54
N ARG A 44 0.45 6.02 -12.87
CA ARG A 44 1.13 5.11 -13.80
C ARG A 44 0.17 4.63 -14.85
N GLU A 45 0.67 4.54 -16.08
CA GLU A 45 -0.01 3.92 -17.20
C GLU A 45 0.92 2.93 -17.89
N ASN A 46 0.38 1.98 -18.63
CA ASN A 46 1.18 1.06 -19.43
C ASN A 46 1.43 1.64 -20.81
N CYS A 47 2.69 1.54 -21.29
CA CYS A 47 3.01 1.91 -22.67
C CYS A 47 2.27 1.00 -23.66
N ARG A 48 1.60 1.58 -24.66
CA ARG A 48 0.84 0.89 -25.71
C ARG A 48 1.68 -0.05 -26.58
N ASN A 49 2.98 0.15 -26.63
CA ASN A 49 3.88 -0.61 -27.50
C ASN A 49 4.68 -1.67 -26.73
N CYS A 50 5.32 -1.29 -25.63
CA CYS A 50 6.23 -2.19 -24.89
C CYS A 50 5.71 -2.66 -23.53
N GLY A 51 4.53 -2.20 -23.09
CA GLY A 51 3.96 -2.55 -21.79
C GLY A 51 4.69 -1.99 -20.57
N ALA A 52 5.75 -1.19 -20.75
CA ALA A 52 6.48 -0.59 -19.65
C ALA A 52 5.62 0.44 -18.91
N LEU A 53 5.72 0.47 -17.58
CA LEU A 53 5.07 1.47 -16.74
C LEU A 53 5.67 2.87 -17.00
N ILE A 54 4.84 3.77 -17.51
CA ILE A 54 5.18 5.18 -17.74
C ILE A 54 4.64 6.03 -16.59
N LYS A 55 5.44 7.01 -16.17
CA LYS A 55 5.02 8.02 -15.19
C LYS A 55 4.09 9.00 -15.89
N VAL A 56 2.92 9.20 -15.31
CA VAL A 56 1.92 10.17 -15.79
C VAL A 56 1.93 11.36 -14.84
N ASP A 57 1.89 12.57 -15.41
CA ASP A 57 1.70 13.80 -14.66
C ASP A 57 0.18 14.04 -14.50
N PRO A 58 -0.35 14.05 -13.26
CA PRO A 58 -1.78 14.26 -13.03
C PRO A 58 -2.26 15.66 -13.44
N LEU A 59 -1.36 16.65 -13.52
CA LEU A 59 -1.69 18.03 -13.87
C LEU A 59 -1.62 18.31 -15.38
N ASN A 60 -0.93 17.44 -16.13
CA ASN A 60 -0.70 17.61 -17.56
C ASN A 60 -1.18 16.36 -18.33
N PRO A 61 -2.50 16.19 -18.51
CA PRO A 61 -3.06 15.12 -19.34
C PRO A 61 -2.65 15.33 -20.82
N GLY A 62 -2.16 14.29 -21.49
CA GLY A 62 -1.72 14.40 -22.88
C GLY A 62 -0.78 13.29 -23.36
N GLU A 63 0.00 13.59 -24.41
CA GLU A 63 0.99 12.66 -24.96
C GLU A 63 2.26 12.62 -24.12
N THR A 64 2.54 11.47 -23.53
CA THR A 64 3.77 11.19 -22.77
C THR A 64 4.66 10.22 -23.53
N LEU A 65 5.94 10.59 -23.69
CA LEU A 65 6.94 9.73 -24.32
C LEU A 65 7.32 8.57 -23.39
N CYS A 66 7.32 7.34 -23.90
CA CYS A 66 7.84 6.20 -23.15
C CYS A 66 9.38 6.25 -23.10
N PRO A 67 10.02 6.31 -21.92
CA PRO A 67 11.47 6.36 -21.79
C PRO A 67 12.15 5.03 -22.18
N LYS A 68 11.39 3.94 -22.31
CA LYS A 68 11.93 2.61 -22.68
C LYS A 68 11.98 2.38 -24.18
N CYS A 69 10.94 2.80 -24.91
CA CYS A 69 10.81 2.47 -26.35
C CYS A 69 10.57 3.68 -27.25
N GLY A 70 10.51 4.90 -26.70
CA GLY A 70 10.31 6.14 -27.48
C GLY A 70 8.92 6.31 -28.10
N THR A 71 7.95 5.46 -27.74
CA THR A 71 6.58 5.59 -28.23
C THR A 71 5.82 6.66 -27.45
N PHE A 72 5.12 7.57 -28.13
CA PHE A 72 4.17 8.50 -27.51
C PHE A 72 2.92 7.75 -27.03
N ASN A 73 2.47 8.03 -25.82
CA ASN A 73 1.29 7.42 -25.19
C ASN A 73 0.33 8.53 -24.78
N ASN A 74 -0.93 8.43 -25.20
CA ASN A 74 -1.97 9.32 -24.73
C ASN A 74 -2.42 8.83 -23.35
N VAL A 75 -2.04 9.55 -22.30
CA VAL A 75 -2.32 9.19 -20.91
C VAL A 75 -3.39 10.11 -20.33
N ARG A 76 -4.35 9.52 -19.62
CA ARG A 76 -5.40 10.24 -18.89
C ARG A 76 -5.33 9.80 -17.42
N PRO A 77 -4.78 10.64 -16.54
CA PRO A 77 -4.72 10.32 -15.12
C PRO A 77 -6.14 10.09 -14.59
N LYS A 78 -6.32 9.01 -13.82
CA LYS A 78 -7.55 8.78 -13.05
C LYS A 78 -7.31 9.38 -11.67
N LEU A 79 -7.99 10.49 -11.38
CA LEU A 79 -8.07 11.07 -10.04
C LEU A 79 -8.98 10.22 -9.16
#